data_AF-A0A432KGC6-F1
#
_entry.id   AF-A0A432KGC6-F1
#
_cell.length_a   1.000
_cell.length_b   1.000
_cell.length_c   1.000
_cell.angle_alpha   90.00
_cell.angle_beta   90.00
_cell.angle_gamma   90.00
#
_symmetry.space_group_name_H-M   'P 1'
#
loop_
_entity.id
_entity.type
_entity.pdbx_description
1 polymer ?
#
loop_
_entity_poly.entity_id
_entity_poly.type
_entity_poly.pdbx_seq_one_letter_code
_entity_poly.pdbx_strand_id
1 'polypeptide(L)' 'MNKFIVITGGTKGIGRALVLQFAENGFDVITCARNKADLEVLKEEIEKSFNSIVHV' A
#
# COMPACT_ATOMS: atom_id res chain seq x y z
N MET A 1 -9.04 15.57 -1.04
CA MET A 1 -9.35 14.22 -1.55
C MET A 1 -8.06 13.69 -2.16
N ASN A 2 -7.52 12.59 -1.63
CA ASN A 2 -6.28 12.01 -2.13
C ASN A 2 -6.53 11.33 -3.48
N LYS A 3 -5.48 11.22 -4.30
CA LYS A 3 -5.55 10.43 -5.52
C LYS A 3 -5.34 8.96 -5.17
N PHE A 4 -6.05 8.08 -5.88
CA PHE A 4 -5.88 6.64 -5.73
C PHE A 4 -4.86 6.10 -6.73
N ILE A 5 -4.11 5.08 -6.32
CA ILE A 5 -3.27 4.27 -7.21
C ILE A 5 -3.52 2.79 -6.99
N VAL A 6 -3.52 2.02 -8.08
CA VAL A 6 -3.62 0.55 -8.03
C VAL A 6 -2.26 -0.06 -8.33
N ILE A 7 -1.73 -0.87 -7.40
CA ILE A 7 -0.46 -1.57 -7.54
C ILE A 7 -0.70 -3.06 -7.26
N THR A 8 -0.62 -3.90 -8.29
CA THR A 8 -0.76 -5.35 -8.09
C THR A 8 0.54 -5.94 -7.54
N GLY A 9 0.46 -6.89 -6.61
CA GLY A 9 1.63 -7.53 -6.01
C GLY A 9 2.38 -6.64 -5.01
N GLY A 10 1.70 -5.72 -4.33
CA GLY A 10 2.33 -4.67 -3.53
C GLY A 10 2.94 -5.10 -2.19
N THR A 11 2.93 -6.38 -1.82
CA THR A 11 3.45 -6.81 -0.51
C THR A 11 4.95 -7.07 -0.47
N LYS A 12 5.63 -7.26 -1.62
CA LYS A 12 7.07 -7.57 -1.68
C LYS A 12 7.75 -6.92 -2.89
N GLY A 13 9.08 -6.86 -2.85
CA GLY A 13 9.91 -6.42 -3.97
C GLY A 13 9.55 -5.03 -4.49
N ILE A 14 9.50 -4.88 -5.82
CA ILE A 14 9.22 -3.61 -6.49
C ILE A 14 7.81 -3.11 -6.16
N GLY A 15 6.82 -4.01 -6.10
CA GLY A 15 5.44 -3.65 -5.73
C GLY A 15 5.41 -2.93 -4.38
N ARG A 16 6.07 -3.48 -3.36
CA ARG A 16 6.16 -2.85 -2.03
C ARG A 16 6.85 -1.50 -2.06
N ALA A 17 7.96 -1.39 -2.80
CA ALA A 17 8.67 -0.11 -2.92
C ALA A 17 7.78 0.98 -3.54
N LEU A 18 7.00 0.64 -4.56
CA LEU A 18 6.05 1.57 -5.17
C LEU A 18 4.92 1.96 -4.21
N VAL A 19 4.33 1.00 -3.51
CA VAL A 19 3.26 1.27 -2.52
C VAL A 19 3.75 2.26 -1.46
N LEU A 20 4.94 2.06 -0.90
CA LEU A 20 5.54 2.99 0.07
C LEU A 20 5.80 4.37 -0.53
N GLN A 21 6.39 4.43 -1.72
CA GLN A 21 6.70 5.69 -2.39
C GLN A 21 5.43 6.50 -2.65
N PHE A 22 4.35 5.88 -3.14
CA PHE A 22 3.11 6.60 -3.42
C PHE A 22 2.36 6.97 -2.14
N ALA A 23 2.38 6.13 -1.11
CA ALA A 23 1.81 6.47 0.19
C ALA A 23 2.49 7.68 0.82
N GLU A 24 3.83 7.76 0.78
CA GLU A 24 4.62 8.91 1.24
C GLU A 24 4.28 10.20 0.47
N ASN A 25 3.95 10.07 -0.82
CA ASN A 25 3.54 11.18 -1.68
C ASN A 25 2.04 11.52 -1.59
N GLY A 26 1.32 10.97 -0.59
CA GLY A 26 -0.07 11.33 -0.28
C GLY A 26 -1.13 10.66 -1.16
N PHE A 27 -0.81 9.52 -1.77
CA PHE A 27 -1.79 8.70 -2.48
C PHE A 27 -2.41 7.67 -1.53
N ASP A 28 -3.71 7.44 -1.69
CA ASP A 28 -4.36 6.25 -1.16
C ASP A 28 -4.07 5.07 -2.09
N VAL A 29 -3.77 3.89 -1.52
CA VAL A 29 -3.25 2.75 -2.28
C VAL A 29 -4.24 1.60 -2.30
N ILE A 30 -4.45 1.01 -3.47
CA ILE A 30 -5.19 -0.23 -3.67
C ILE A 30 -4.19 -1.28 -4.15
N THR A 31 -4.08 -2.41 -3.44
CA THR A 31 -3.12 -3.46 -3.79
C THR A 31 -3.72 -4.84 -3.59
N CYS A 32 -3.09 -5.85 -4.17
CA CYS A 32 -3.47 -7.25 -3.99
C CYS A 32 -2.23 -8.14 -3.92
N ALA A 33 -2.37 -9.26 -3.20
CA ALA A 33 -1.37 -10.32 -3.15
C ALA A 33 -2.03 -11.65 -2.78
N ARG A 34 -1.27 -12.76 -2.89
CA ARG A 34 -1.78 -14.11 -2.60
C ARG A 34 -1.86 -14.43 -1.11
N ASN A 35 -1.08 -13.75 -0.27
CA ASN A 35 -1.03 -14.00 1.16
C ASN A 35 -1.70 -12.85 1.91
N LYS A 36 -2.80 -13.16 2.61
CA LYS A 36 -3.55 -12.18 3.39
C LYS A 36 -2.75 -11.61 4.56
N ALA A 37 -1.95 -12.41 5.24
CA ALA A 37 -1.16 -11.92 6.37
C ALA A 37 -0.14 -10.86 5.92
N ASP A 38 0.49 -11.05 4.76
CA ASP A 38 1.41 -10.05 4.18
C ASP A 38 0.68 -8.74 3.82
N LEU A 39 -0.59 -8.81 3.40
CA LEU A 39 -1.42 -7.63 3.10
C LEU A 39 -1.81 -6.84 4.35
N GLU A 40 -2.24 -7.52 5.41
CA GLU A 40 -2.60 -6.85 6.67
C GLU A 40 -1.38 -6.16 7.31
N VAL A 41 -0.21 -6.82 7.29
CA VAL A 41 1.04 -6.21 7.77
C VAL A 41 1.39 -4.95 6.97
N LEU A 42 1.30 -5.01 5.64
CA LEU A 42 1.54 -3.86 4.77
C LEU A 42 0.56 -2.71 5.05
N LYS A 43 -0.73 -3.04 5.21
CA LYS A 43 -1.78 -2.07 5.50
C LYS A 43 -1.52 -1.36 6.82
N GLU A 44 -1.27 -2.12 7.89
CA GLU A 44 -0.96 -1.55 9.20
C GLU A 44 0.30 -0.68 9.18
N GLU A 45 1.34 -1.09 8.47
CA GLU A 45 2.57 -0.32 8.33
C GLU A 45 2.29 1.05 7.69
N ILE A 46 1.57 1.04 6.57
CA ILE A 46 1.31 2.28 5.81
C ILE A 46 0.36 3.21 6.54
N GLU A 47 -0.74 2.70 7.10
CA GLU A 47 -1.72 3.53 7.81
C GLU A 47 -1.15 4.11 9.13
N LYS A 48 -0.10 3.50 9.69
CA LYS A 48 0.64 4.06 10.84
C LYS A 48 1.72 5.06 10.42
N SER A 49 2.37 4.85 9.29
CA SER A 49 3.51 5.67 8.84
C SER A 49 3.11 6.89 8.02
N PHE A 50 1.96 6.84 7.32
CA PHE A 50 1.53 7.86 6.38
C PHE A 50 0.07 8.22 6.59
N ASN A 51 -0.33 9.43 6.20
CA ASN A 51 -1.73 9.86 6.20
C ASN A 51 -2.47 9.37 4.93
N SER A 52 -2.39 8.06 4.68
CA SER A 52 -2.85 7.39 3.47
C SER A 52 -3.60 6.10 3.82
N ILE A 53 -4.69 5.82 3.12
CA ILE A 53 -5.52 4.64 3.35
C ILE A 53 -5.07 3.51 2.41
N VAL A 54 -5.05 2.26 2.90
CA VAL A 54 -4.74 1.09 2.06
C VAL A 54 -5.94 0.14 1.94
N HIS A 55 -6.30 -0.15 0.70
CA HIS A 55 -7.28 -1.16 0.32
C HIS A 55 -6.55 -2.41 -0.17
N VAL A 56 -6.81 -3.56 0.45
CA VAL A 56 -6.16 -4.85 0.19
C VAL A 56 -7.14 -5.97 -0.14
#